data_AF-A0A1X0NDA6-F1
#
_entry.id   AF-A0A1X0NDA6-F1
#
_cell.length_a   1.000
_cell.length_b   1.000
_cell.length_c   1.000
_cell.angle_alpha   90.00
_cell.angle_beta   90.00
_cell.angle_gamma   90.00
#
_symmetry.space_group_name_H-M   'P 1'
#
loop_
_entity.id
_entity.type
_entity.pdbx_description
1 polymer ?
#
loop_
_entity_poly.entity_id
_entity_poly.type
_entity_poly.pdbx_seq_one_letter_code
_entity_poly.pdbx_strand_id
1 'polypeptide(L)'
;MFVQLRRVVYLLVLLYLCACTVCATSDSGSTANPEHSGDTKEPDGSNPRITVKRMVQLKGEAEEFLVEGKGCLSLWEEDLVSSSKSLSLVKKGTEETTKLVEEVVELVEDAKESHDWVGPQEQIYDQLDEAGKAVQQTGTAADEAKTSIERAKNEQGLCQTILGGVEKVVSKLDEAITAFEGLLNEKNGREEEKKTLDGECRERKEALVGYKEKHKNLISYTEGNATEAEEQLKKSKEAIKAAGEKLKKLHEQLKELEEKETDSQKLVKDIGEEIDDVVKVSGEVKRKIEELSSAEGTQKKRDATLTEAKEKVKS
;
A
#
# COMPACT_ATOMS: atom_id res chain seq x y z
N MET A 1 32.31 -8.41 -8.91
CA MET A 1 32.20 -9.15 -7.63
C MET A 1 33.08 -8.59 -6.50
N PHE A 2 34.28 -8.05 -6.75
CA PHE A 2 35.16 -7.54 -5.68
C PHE A 2 34.64 -6.32 -4.89
N VAL A 3 33.77 -5.49 -5.47
CA VAL A 3 33.23 -4.29 -4.78
C VAL A 3 32.19 -4.65 -3.71
N GLN A 4 31.45 -5.75 -3.89
CA GLN A 4 30.49 -6.23 -2.89
C GLN A 4 31.19 -6.84 -1.68
N LEU A 5 32.31 -7.55 -1.87
CA LEU A 5 33.08 -8.09 -0.74
C LEU A 5 33.63 -7.00 0.17
N ARG A 6 34.10 -5.87 -0.40
CA ARG A 6 34.65 -4.76 0.40
C ARG A 6 33.59 -4.15 1.33
N ARG A 7 32.35 -3.96 0.86
CA ARG A 7 31.26 -3.40 1.70
C ARG A 7 30.88 -4.32 2.86
N VAL A 8 30.88 -5.64 2.64
CA VAL A 8 30.60 -6.62 3.69
C VAL A 8 31.70 -6.65 4.74
N VAL A 9 32.97 -6.51 4.33
CA VAL A 9 34.11 -6.44 5.26
C VAL A 9 34.04 -5.17 6.13
N TYR A 10 33.70 -4.01 5.57
CA TYR A 10 33.53 -2.79 6.38
C TYR A 10 32.38 -2.90 7.40
N LEU A 11 31.25 -3.49 7.01
CA LEU A 11 30.13 -3.75 7.93
C LEU A 11 30.51 -4.73 9.04
N LEU A 12 31.25 -5.79 8.73
CA LEU A 12 31.75 -6.76 9.72
C LEU A 12 32.74 -6.13 10.69
N VAL A 13 33.64 -5.26 10.21
CA VAL A 13 34.60 -4.56 11.07
C VAL A 13 33.87 -3.55 11.98
N LEU A 14 32.85 -2.84 11.48
CA LEU A 14 32.01 -1.96 12.28
C LEU A 14 31.20 -2.72 13.34
N LEU A 15 30.60 -3.86 12.98
CA LEU A 15 29.90 -4.74 13.93
C LEU A 15 30.85 -5.31 14.98
N TYR A 16 32.05 -5.71 14.59
CA TYR A 16 33.06 -6.21 15.51
C TYR A 16 33.55 -5.12 16.46
N LEU A 17 33.77 -3.89 15.97
CA LEU A 17 34.11 -2.74 16.82
C LEU A 17 32.98 -2.40 17.80
N CYS A 18 31.71 -2.41 17.37
CA CYS A 18 30.56 -2.22 18.26
C CYS A 18 30.46 -3.32 19.33
N ALA A 19 30.66 -4.58 18.95
CA ALA A 19 30.65 -5.70 19.90
C ALA A 19 31.80 -5.59 20.91
N CYS A 20 33.01 -5.22 20.47
CA CYS A 20 34.15 -5.01 21.36
C CYS A 20 33.94 -3.84 22.33
N THR A 21 33.31 -2.75 21.90
CA THR A 21 32.99 -1.64 22.81
C THR A 21 31.96 -2.03 23.87
N VAL A 22 30.96 -2.85 23.53
CA VAL A 22 29.96 -3.35 24.48
C VAL A 22 30.55 -4.37 25.45
N CYS A 23 31.46 -5.24 25.00
CA CYS A 23 32.16 -6.17 25.89
C CYS A 23 33.14 -5.44 26.83
N ALA A 24 33.79 -4.37 26.38
CA ALA A 24 34.73 -3.62 27.21
C ALA A 24 34.06 -2.86 28.37
N THR A 25 32.81 -2.43 28.21
CA THR A 25 32.00 -1.87 29.32
C THR A 25 31.47 -2.95 30.27
N SER A 26 31.44 -4.21 29.84
CA SER A 26 30.89 -5.32 30.63
C SER A 26 31.92 -5.97 31.56
N ASP A 27 33.21 -5.88 31.26
CA ASP A 27 34.25 -6.69 31.91
C ASP A 27 35.05 -5.98 33.03
N SER A 28 34.69 -4.76 33.42
CA SER A 28 35.21 -4.18 34.68
C SER A 28 34.43 -4.63 35.93
N GLY A 29 33.46 -5.54 35.76
CA GLY A 29 32.64 -6.12 36.83
C GLY A 29 33.20 -7.44 37.33
N SER A 30 34.29 -7.36 38.11
CA SER A 30 34.62 -8.25 39.24
C SER A 30 33.92 -9.62 39.27
N THR A 31 34.63 -10.67 38.86
CA THR A 31 34.34 -12.06 39.26
C THR A 31 34.57 -12.22 40.75
N ALA A 32 33.53 -11.95 41.54
CA ALA A 32 33.38 -12.47 42.88
C ALA A 32 31.94 -12.94 43.03
N ASN A 33 31.76 -14.26 43.11
CA ASN A 33 30.60 -14.83 43.79
C ASN A 33 30.46 -14.15 45.16
N PRO A 34 29.23 -13.77 45.54
CA PRO A 34 28.76 -14.39 46.76
C PRO A 34 27.26 -14.70 46.70
N GLU A 35 26.92 -15.96 46.98
CA GLU A 35 25.70 -16.28 47.71
C GLU A 35 25.80 -15.64 49.11
N HIS A 36 25.48 -14.35 49.20
CA HIS A 36 25.20 -13.66 50.44
C HIS A 36 24.01 -12.75 50.22
N SER A 37 22.86 -13.19 50.71
CA SER A 37 21.69 -12.37 51.02
C SER A 37 22.03 -11.43 52.19
N GLY A 38 23.04 -10.59 52.02
CA GLY A 38 23.40 -9.56 52.97
C GLY A 38 22.72 -8.26 52.55
N ASP A 39 21.90 -7.72 53.44
CA ASP A 39 21.38 -6.35 53.38
C ASP A 39 22.41 -5.40 52.78
N THR A 40 22.16 -4.98 51.53
CA THR A 40 22.85 -3.87 50.91
C THR A 40 22.49 -2.63 51.72
N LYS A 41 23.24 -2.37 52.79
CA LYS A 41 23.12 -1.14 53.57
C LYS A 41 23.14 0.01 52.57
N GLU A 42 22.05 0.77 52.53
CA GLU A 42 21.97 2.00 51.77
C GLU A 42 23.25 2.80 52.03
N PRO A 43 23.96 3.24 50.98
CA PRO A 43 25.15 4.05 51.16
C PRO A 43 24.75 5.27 51.99
N ASP A 44 25.43 5.44 53.12
CA ASP A 44 25.25 6.52 54.08
C ASP A 44 25.13 7.86 53.33
N GLY A 45 23.89 8.34 53.16
CA GLY A 45 23.53 9.51 52.36
C GLY A 45 24.08 10.82 52.92
N SER A 46 24.78 10.76 54.06
CA SER A 46 25.40 11.88 54.72
C SER A 46 26.74 12.31 54.11
N ASN A 47 27.37 11.49 53.25
CA ASN A 47 28.66 11.87 52.65
C ASN A 47 28.48 12.80 51.42
N PRO A 48 28.87 14.08 51.50
CA PRO A 48 28.59 15.04 50.44
C PRO A 48 29.31 14.71 49.12
N ARG A 49 30.46 14.02 49.18
CA ARG A 49 31.21 13.63 47.97
C ARG A 49 30.48 12.53 47.19
N ILE A 50 29.79 11.63 47.88
CA ILE A 50 29.02 10.55 47.25
C ILE A 50 27.80 11.15 46.54
N THR A 51 27.08 12.07 47.20
CA THR A 51 25.92 12.74 46.62
C THR A 51 26.29 13.58 45.39
N VAL A 52 27.37 14.37 45.44
CA VAL A 52 27.87 15.12 44.26
C VAL A 52 28.20 14.17 43.11
N LYS A 53 28.92 13.07 43.37
CA LYS A 53 29.27 12.10 42.32
C LYS A 53 28.03 11.46 41.69
N ARG A 54 27.03 11.12 42.50
CA ARG A 54 25.75 10.57 42.05
C ARG A 54 24.98 11.59 41.18
N MET A 55 24.94 12.86 41.57
CA MET A 55 24.32 13.94 40.77
C MET A 55 24.97 14.08 39.40
N VAL A 56 26.31 14.10 39.33
CA VAL A 56 27.04 14.18 38.05
C VAL A 56 26.76 12.98 37.15
N GLN A 57 26.72 11.77 37.72
CA GLN A 57 26.37 10.57 36.97
C GLN A 57 24.94 10.62 36.43
N LEU A 58 23.96 10.97 37.28
CA LEU A 58 22.55 11.06 36.88
C LEU A 58 22.31 12.17 35.86
N LYS A 59 23.04 13.29 35.93
CA LYS A 59 23.04 14.32 34.89
C LYS A 59 23.49 13.75 33.55
N GLY A 60 24.54 12.93 33.53
CA GLY A 60 25.03 12.25 32.33
C GLY A 60 23.99 11.27 31.76
N GLU A 61 23.45 10.39 32.59
CA GLU A 61 22.37 9.46 32.21
C GLU A 61 21.15 10.20 31.67
N ALA A 62 20.76 11.31 32.31
CA ALA A 62 19.64 12.14 31.85
C ALA A 62 19.88 12.76 30.47
N GLU A 63 21.10 13.19 30.17
CA GLU A 63 21.43 13.73 28.85
C GLU A 63 21.38 12.65 27.77
N GLU A 64 21.93 11.46 28.06
CA GLU A 64 21.87 10.32 27.15
C GLU A 64 20.41 9.97 26.78
N PHE A 65 19.55 9.79 27.77
CA PHE A 65 18.12 9.51 27.54
C PHE A 65 17.38 10.65 26.83
N LEU A 66 17.77 11.92 27.07
CA LEU A 66 17.17 13.05 26.34
C LEU A 66 17.54 13.03 24.85
N VAL A 67 18.79 12.72 24.53
CA VAL A 67 19.26 12.64 23.14
C VAL A 67 18.59 11.46 22.43
N GLU A 68 18.62 10.27 23.04
CA GLU A 68 17.98 9.07 22.49
C GLU A 68 16.47 9.25 22.34
N GLY A 69 15.80 9.78 23.37
CA GLY A 69 14.37 10.04 23.35
C GLY A 69 13.97 11.02 22.25
N LYS A 70 14.68 12.14 22.09
CA LYS A 70 14.40 13.08 21.00
C LYS A 70 14.58 12.46 19.62
N GLY A 71 15.62 11.64 19.44
CA GLY A 71 15.83 10.89 18.20
C GLY A 71 14.66 9.95 17.91
N CYS A 72 14.25 9.16 18.91
CA CYS A 72 13.12 8.23 18.78
C CYS A 72 11.81 8.94 18.45
N LEU A 73 11.47 10.02 19.17
CA LEU A 73 10.27 10.80 18.89
C LEU A 73 10.27 11.38 17.48
N SER A 74 11.41 11.91 17.01
CA SER A 74 11.51 12.47 15.67
C SER A 74 11.26 11.44 14.58
N LEU A 75 11.83 10.23 14.72
CA LEU A 75 11.62 9.13 13.78
C LEU A 75 10.16 8.65 13.81
N TRP A 76 9.60 8.53 15.01
CA TRP A 76 8.21 8.12 15.17
C TRP A 76 7.23 9.13 14.58
N GLU A 77 7.43 10.44 14.80
CA GLU A 77 6.64 11.52 14.18
C GLU A 77 6.73 11.48 12.65
N GLU A 78 7.93 11.26 12.08
CA GLU A 78 8.12 11.13 10.63
C GLU A 78 7.32 9.95 10.05
N ASP A 79 7.40 8.78 10.69
CA ASP A 79 6.67 7.59 10.25
C ASP A 79 5.14 7.75 10.40
N LEU A 80 4.67 8.49 11.42
CA LEU A 80 3.25 8.82 11.57
C LEU A 80 2.76 9.74 10.43
N VAL A 81 3.54 10.78 10.11
CA VAL A 81 3.24 11.68 8.99
C VAL A 81 3.22 10.89 7.68
N SER A 82 4.22 10.05 7.43
CA SER A 82 4.28 9.18 6.25
C SER A 82 3.07 8.23 6.16
N SER A 83 2.67 7.65 7.29
CA SER A 83 1.52 6.75 7.36
C SER A 83 0.21 7.47 7.05
N SER A 84 0.00 8.67 7.62
CA SER A 84 -1.18 9.49 7.35
C SER A 84 -1.29 9.88 5.86
N LYS A 85 -0.16 10.25 5.25
CA LYS A 85 -0.08 10.58 3.83
C LYS A 85 -0.42 9.37 2.96
N SER A 86 0.16 8.21 3.27
CA SER A 86 -0.10 6.97 2.54
C SER A 86 -1.58 6.58 2.63
N LEU A 87 -2.20 6.69 3.80
CA LEU A 87 -3.62 6.43 3.97
C LEU A 87 -4.50 7.37 3.14
N SER A 88 -4.17 8.67 3.09
CA SER A 88 -4.92 9.62 2.27
C SER A 88 -4.88 9.28 0.77
N LEU A 89 -3.74 8.77 0.28
CA LEU A 89 -3.59 8.31 -1.10
C LEU A 89 -4.42 7.05 -1.35
N VAL A 90 -4.43 6.10 -0.42
CA VAL A 90 -5.25 4.87 -0.52
C VAL A 90 -6.73 5.21 -0.57
N LYS A 91 -7.20 6.13 0.29
CA LYS A 91 -8.59 6.56 0.30
C LYS A 91 -8.98 7.18 -1.03
N LYS A 92 -8.20 8.15 -1.51
CA LYS A 92 -8.44 8.80 -2.80
C LYS A 92 -8.41 7.80 -3.96
N GLY A 93 -7.40 6.92 -4.00
CA GLY A 93 -7.30 5.89 -5.03
C GLY A 93 -8.46 4.90 -5.01
N THR A 94 -8.98 4.58 -3.82
CA THR A 94 -10.16 3.70 -3.68
C THR A 94 -11.43 4.35 -4.22
N GLU A 95 -11.64 5.65 -3.93
CA GLU A 95 -12.76 6.43 -4.46
C GLU A 95 -12.68 6.53 -5.99
N GLU A 96 -11.51 6.87 -6.55
CA GLU A 96 -11.28 6.94 -7.99
C GLU A 96 -11.45 5.58 -8.68
N THR A 97 -10.91 4.51 -8.09
CA THR A 97 -11.05 3.15 -8.61
C THR A 97 -12.51 2.69 -8.63
N THR A 98 -13.26 2.99 -7.56
CA THR A 98 -14.66 2.60 -7.45
C THR A 98 -15.50 3.31 -8.51
N LYS A 99 -15.26 4.62 -8.70
CA LYS A 99 -15.90 5.43 -9.76
C LYS A 99 -15.61 4.88 -11.16
N LEU A 100 -14.34 4.60 -11.47
CA LEU A 100 -13.96 4.01 -12.76
C LEU A 100 -14.67 2.67 -13.01
N VAL A 101 -14.72 1.80 -12.00
CA VAL A 101 -15.38 0.49 -12.12
C VAL A 101 -16.89 0.65 -12.34
N GLU A 102 -17.53 1.63 -11.69
CA GLU A 102 -18.95 1.94 -11.90
C GLU A 102 -19.21 2.47 -13.32
N GLU A 103 -18.37 3.36 -13.83
CA GLU A 103 -18.44 3.86 -15.22
C GLU A 103 -18.31 2.71 -16.24
N VAL A 104 -17.39 1.75 -16.01
CA VAL A 104 -17.28 0.57 -16.90
C VAL A 104 -18.51 -0.32 -16.82
N VAL A 105 -19.08 -0.52 -15.61
CA VAL A 105 -20.32 -1.29 -15.44
C VAL A 105 -21.46 -0.64 -16.24
N GLU A 106 -21.64 0.68 -16.12
CA GLU A 106 -22.67 1.42 -16.85
C GLU A 106 -22.50 1.30 -18.36
N LEU A 107 -21.28 1.49 -18.89
CA LEU A 107 -21.02 1.33 -20.33
C LEU A 107 -21.35 -0.07 -20.84
N VAL A 108 -21.04 -1.11 -20.05
CA VAL A 108 -21.33 -2.49 -20.43
C VAL A 108 -22.83 -2.77 -20.43
N GLU A 109 -23.58 -2.25 -19.46
CA GLU A 109 -25.03 -2.41 -19.43
C GLU A 109 -25.72 -1.62 -20.57
N ASP A 110 -25.30 -0.38 -20.83
CA ASP A 110 -25.81 0.42 -21.95
C ASP A 110 -25.57 -0.27 -23.30
N ALA A 111 -24.36 -0.83 -23.49
CA ALA A 111 -24.03 -1.56 -24.71
C ALA A 111 -24.88 -2.83 -24.87
N LYS A 112 -25.23 -3.53 -23.79
CA LYS A 112 -26.15 -4.69 -23.83
C LYS A 112 -27.56 -4.28 -24.26
N GLU A 113 -28.08 -3.15 -23.75
CA GLU A 113 -29.42 -2.66 -24.06
C GLU A 113 -29.56 -2.14 -25.50
N SER A 114 -28.51 -1.51 -26.03
CA SER A 114 -28.54 -0.92 -27.37
C SER A 114 -28.57 -1.94 -28.52
N HIS A 115 -28.27 -3.22 -28.27
CA HIS A 115 -28.07 -4.28 -29.28
C HIS A 115 -27.02 -3.96 -30.36
N ASP A 116 -26.25 -2.86 -30.23
CA ASP A 116 -25.22 -2.42 -31.17
C ASP A 116 -23.84 -2.47 -30.49
N TRP A 117 -23.38 -3.71 -30.28
CA TRP A 117 -22.21 -4.04 -29.48
C TRP A 117 -20.86 -3.72 -30.17
N VAL A 118 -20.87 -3.63 -31.49
CA VAL A 118 -19.66 -3.61 -32.32
C VAL A 118 -18.94 -2.25 -32.25
N GLY A 119 -19.67 -1.16 -32.02
CA GLY A 119 -19.11 0.19 -31.95
C GLY A 119 -18.33 0.51 -30.66
N PRO A 120 -18.89 0.23 -29.46
CA PRO A 120 -18.26 0.61 -28.19
C PRO A 120 -17.17 -0.35 -27.67
N GLN A 121 -16.96 -1.50 -28.31
CA GLN A 121 -16.18 -2.60 -27.75
C GLN A 121 -14.74 -2.23 -27.39
N GLU A 122 -14.04 -1.49 -28.27
CA GLU A 122 -12.66 -1.03 -28.02
C GLU A 122 -12.61 -0.08 -26.81
N GLN A 123 -13.55 0.87 -26.72
CA GLN A 123 -13.65 1.80 -25.60
C GLN A 123 -13.92 1.08 -24.27
N ILE A 124 -14.78 0.05 -24.28
CA ILE A 124 -15.07 -0.76 -23.08
C ILE A 124 -13.81 -1.50 -22.62
N TYR A 125 -13.05 -2.10 -23.54
CA TYR A 125 -11.80 -2.80 -23.18
C TYR A 125 -10.72 -1.85 -22.66
N ASP A 126 -10.57 -0.66 -23.26
CA ASP A 126 -9.63 0.35 -22.78
C ASP A 126 -9.97 0.82 -21.36
N GLN A 127 -11.25 1.11 -21.09
CA GLN A 127 -11.68 1.49 -19.74
C GLN A 127 -11.57 0.33 -18.74
N LEU A 128 -11.82 -0.91 -19.17
CA LEU A 128 -11.66 -2.09 -18.32
C LEU A 128 -10.18 -2.27 -17.92
N ASP A 129 -9.24 -2.08 -18.85
CA ASP A 129 -7.80 -2.13 -18.58
C ASP A 129 -7.35 -0.97 -17.66
N GLU A 130 -7.86 0.25 -17.89
CA GLU A 130 -7.62 1.40 -17.02
C GLU A 130 -8.11 1.15 -15.59
N ALA A 131 -9.35 0.66 -15.44
CA ALA A 131 -9.92 0.28 -14.15
C ALA A 131 -9.11 -0.84 -13.48
N GLY A 132 -8.64 -1.83 -14.26
CA GLY A 132 -7.76 -2.89 -13.78
C GLY A 132 -6.43 -2.37 -13.24
N LYS A 133 -5.78 -1.44 -13.94
CA LYS A 133 -4.57 -0.76 -13.49
C LYS A 133 -4.82 0.06 -12.21
N ALA A 134 -5.94 0.77 -12.13
CA ALA A 134 -6.32 1.55 -10.95
C ALA A 134 -6.52 0.65 -9.70
N VAL A 135 -7.19 -0.49 -9.86
CA VAL A 135 -7.32 -1.54 -8.82
C VAL A 135 -5.95 -2.01 -8.33
N GLN A 136 -5.03 -2.33 -9.26
CA GLN A 136 -3.70 -2.81 -8.90
C GLN A 136 -2.85 -1.75 -8.20
N GLN A 137 -2.85 -0.51 -8.69
CA GLN A 137 -2.11 0.60 -8.10
C GLN A 137 -2.62 0.93 -6.70
N THR A 138 -3.94 1.01 -6.52
CA THR A 138 -4.55 1.26 -5.21
C THR A 138 -4.29 0.11 -4.24
N GLY A 139 -4.31 -1.14 -4.72
CA GLY A 139 -3.93 -2.31 -3.94
C GLY A 139 -2.48 -2.24 -3.44
N THR A 140 -1.54 -1.87 -4.31
CA THR A 140 -0.13 -1.68 -3.95
C THR A 140 0.04 -0.57 -2.91
N ALA A 141 -0.61 0.58 -3.13
CA ALA A 141 -0.60 1.69 -2.17
C ALA A 141 -1.18 1.28 -0.81
N ALA A 142 -2.21 0.42 -0.79
CA ALA A 142 -2.79 -0.10 0.44
C ALA A 142 -1.83 -1.03 1.19
N ASP A 143 -1.01 -1.80 0.50
CA ASP A 143 0.03 -2.61 1.13
C ASP A 143 1.18 -1.75 1.68
N GLU A 144 1.61 -0.73 0.94
CA GLU A 144 2.61 0.24 1.41
C GLU A 144 2.13 1.01 2.65
N ALA A 145 0.88 1.48 2.65
CA ALA A 145 0.27 2.15 3.79
C ALA A 145 0.22 1.23 5.02
N LYS A 146 -0.09 -0.05 4.83
CA LYS A 146 -0.08 -1.05 5.92
C LYS A 146 1.32 -1.19 6.51
N THR A 147 2.35 -1.36 5.67
CA THR A 147 3.74 -1.45 6.12
C THR A 147 4.19 -0.19 6.85
N SER A 148 3.77 0.99 6.40
CA SER A 148 4.06 2.26 7.08
C SER A 148 3.45 2.31 8.49
N ILE A 149 2.18 1.90 8.63
CA ILE A 149 1.50 1.84 9.94
C ILE A 149 2.20 0.84 10.89
N GLU A 150 2.58 -0.33 10.39
CA GLU A 150 3.32 -1.33 11.18
C GLU A 150 4.68 -0.80 11.64
N ARG A 151 5.38 -0.03 10.78
CA ARG A 151 6.64 0.62 11.17
C ARG A 151 6.42 1.65 12.28
N ALA A 152 5.42 2.51 12.16
CA ALA A 152 5.10 3.50 13.21
C ALA A 152 4.76 2.82 14.56
N LYS A 153 4.09 1.66 14.54
CA LYS A 153 3.83 0.86 15.76
C LYS A 153 5.11 0.27 16.35
N ASN A 154 6.04 -0.17 15.51
CA ASN A 154 7.33 -0.68 15.99
C ASN A 154 8.16 0.44 16.63
N GLU A 155 8.23 1.61 16.00
CA GLU A 155 8.91 2.79 16.56
C GLU A 155 8.27 3.24 17.89
N GLN A 156 6.94 3.22 17.99
CA GLN A 156 6.23 3.42 19.26
C GLN A 156 6.75 2.48 20.36
N GLY A 157 6.92 1.19 20.06
CA GLY A 157 7.43 0.20 21.01
C GLY A 157 8.88 0.48 21.47
N LEU A 158 9.73 0.93 20.54
CA LEU A 158 11.09 1.37 20.86
C LEU A 158 11.08 2.60 21.76
N CYS A 159 10.28 3.63 21.43
CA CYS A 159 10.19 4.84 22.23
C CYS A 159 9.59 4.58 23.63
N GLN A 160 8.65 3.63 23.76
CA GLN A 160 8.12 3.19 25.06
C GLN A 160 9.21 2.59 25.96
N THR A 161 10.17 1.86 25.38
CA THR A 161 11.31 1.32 26.14
C THR A 161 12.19 2.45 26.69
N ILE A 162 12.48 3.45 25.85
CA ILE A 162 13.24 4.65 26.25
C ILE A 162 12.47 5.43 27.33
N LEU A 163 11.14 5.58 27.18
CA LEU A 163 10.30 6.24 28.17
C LEU A 163 10.40 5.56 29.55
N GLY A 164 10.41 4.24 29.61
CA GLY A 164 10.61 3.50 30.87
C GLY A 164 11.98 3.77 31.51
N GLY A 165 13.02 4.01 30.70
CA GLY A 165 14.33 4.48 31.17
C GLY A 165 14.29 5.90 31.70
N VAL A 166 13.67 6.81 30.96
CA VAL A 166 13.43 8.21 31.35
C VAL A 166 12.71 8.31 32.69
N GLU A 167 11.65 7.54 32.90
CA GLU A 167 10.89 7.56 34.17
C GLU A 167 11.75 7.16 35.37
N LYS A 168 12.62 6.16 35.21
CA LYS A 168 13.56 5.73 36.25
C LYS A 168 14.58 6.83 36.54
N VAL A 169 15.15 7.46 35.52
CA VAL A 169 16.15 8.53 35.71
C VAL A 169 15.51 9.77 36.34
N VAL A 170 14.29 10.15 35.95
CA VAL A 170 13.55 11.26 36.58
C VAL A 170 13.34 11.00 38.08
N SER A 171 12.92 9.78 38.46
CA SER A 171 12.77 9.41 39.88
C SER A 171 14.09 9.49 40.64
N LYS A 172 15.18 8.94 40.07
CA LYS A 172 16.51 8.98 40.70
C LYS A 172 17.04 10.41 40.82
N LEU A 173 16.80 11.27 39.83
CA LEU A 173 17.17 12.69 39.87
C LEU A 173 16.39 13.41 40.97
N ASP A 174 15.09 13.16 41.10
CA ASP A 174 14.26 13.78 42.14
C ASP A 174 14.75 13.44 43.56
N GLU A 175 15.04 12.17 43.81
CA GLU A 175 15.66 11.71 45.06
C GLU A 175 17.02 12.37 45.30
N ALA A 176 17.87 12.42 44.27
CA ALA A 176 19.22 12.97 44.39
C ALA A 176 19.21 14.49 44.63
N ILE A 177 18.34 15.23 43.96
CA ILE A 177 18.13 16.67 44.15
C ILE A 177 17.65 16.94 45.58
N THR A 178 16.66 16.19 46.06
CA THR A 178 16.13 16.32 47.43
C THR A 178 17.23 16.07 48.49
N ALA A 179 18.04 15.03 48.29
CA ALA A 179 19.18 14.75 49.17
C ALA A 179 20.27 15.84 49.10
N PHE A 180 20.46 16.43 47.92
CA PHE A 180 21.46 17.46 47.67
C PHE A 180 21.08 18.83 48.28
N GLU A 181 19.79 19.16 48.33
CA GLU A 181 19.28 20.36 49.00
C GLU A 181 19.69 20.43 50.48
N GLY A 182 19.69 19.29 51.19
CA GLY A 182 20.20 19.20 52.57
C GLY A 182 21.67 19.62 52.69
N LEU A 183 22.50 19.30 51.69
CA LEU A 183 23.94 19.59 51.64
C LEU A 183 24.28 21.01 51.15
N LEU A 184 23.35 21.69 50.49
CA LEU A 184 23.50 23.09 50.07
C LEU A 184 23.37 24.04 51.26
N ASN A 185 22.61 23.66 52.30
CA ASN A 185 22.41 24.47 53.50
C ASN A 185 23.63 24.47 54.44
N GLU A 186 24.59 23.57 54.24
CA GLU A 186 25.84 23.52 55.01
C GLU A 186 26.86 24.52 54.45
N LYS A 187 27.29 25.51 55.26
CA LYS A 187 28.31 26.49 54.86
C LYS A 187 29.66 25.83 54.60
N ASN A 188 29.98 25.58 53.33
CA ASN A 188 31.26 25.05 52.88
C ASN A 188 31.71 25.76 51.59
N GLY A 189 33.03 25.92 51.40
CA GLY A 189 33.63 26.83 50.41
C GLY A 189 33.49 26.46 48.92
N ARG A 190 32.47 25.67 48.55
CA ARG A 190 32.15 25.28 47.15
C ARG A 190 30.66 25.47 46.85
N GLU A 191 30.08 26.55 47.35
CA GLU A 191 28.63 26.80 47.27
C GLU A 191 28.17 27.05 45.82
N GLU A 192 28.95 27.80 45.03
CA GLU A 192 28.61 28.12 43.62
C GLU A 192 28.61 26.88 42.72
N GLU A 193 29.65 26.04 42.76
CA GLU A 193 29.71 24.79 41.96
C GLU A 193 28.53 23.87 42.26
N LYS A 194 28.15 23.77 43.55
CA LYS A 194 26.98 22.98 43.97
C LYS A 194 25.68 23.57 43.44
N LYS A 195 25.48 24.89 43.53
CA LYS A 195 24.31 25.57 42.97
C LYS A 195 24.19 25.39 41.47
N THR A 196 25.31 25.48 40.74
CA THR A 196 25.33 25.21 39.29
C THR A 196 24.89 23.78 38.99
N LEU A 197 25.46 22.79 39.67
CA LEU A 197 25.11 21.38 39.46
C LEU A 197 23.63 21.09 39.78
N ASP A 198 23.11 21.64 40.87
CA ASP A 198 21.68 21.54 41.23
C ASP A 198 20.78 22.12 40.13
N GLY A 199 21.11 23.32 39.64
CA GLY A 199 20.40 23.98 38.54
C GLY A 199 20.39 23.15 37.26
N GLU A 200 21.55 22.63 36.85
CA GLU A 200 21.66 21.76 35.68
C GLU A 200 20.84 20.45 35.84
N CYS A 201 20.89 19.82 37.01
CA CYS A 201 20.11 18.61 37.28
C CYS A 201 18.59 18.88 37.23
N ARG A 202 18.13 20.02 37.77
CA ARG A 202 16.71 20.42 37.67
C ARG A 202 16.30 20.69 36.23
N GLU A 203 17.11 21.42 35.47
CA GLU A 203 16.85 21.69 34.05
C GLU A 203 16.72 20.38 33.26
N ARG A 204 17.62 19.41 33.47
CA ARG A 204 17.55 18.10 32.80
C ARG A 204 16.34 17.28 33.25
N LYS A 205 15.99 17.31 34.53
CA LYS A 205 14.76 16.68 35.03
C LYS A 205 13.52 17.28 34.36
N GLU A 206 13.42 18.61 34.28
CA GLU A 206 12.30 19.30 33.63
C GLU A 206 12.22 18.95 32.13
N ALA A 207 13.36 18.91 31.44
CA ALA A 207 13.42 18.48 30.04
C ALA A 207 12.93 17.04 29.85
N LEU A 208 13.30 16.11 30.74
CA LEU A 208 12.84 14.72 30.71
C LEU A 208 11.35 14.59 31.00
N VAL A 209 10.81 15.40 31.93
CA VAL A 209 9.37 15.47 32.19
C VAL A 209 8.63 16.00 30.96
N GLY A 210 9.15 17.05 30.32
CA GLY A 210 8.61 17.58 29.06
C GLY A 210 8.62 16.54 27.93
N TYR A 211 9.71 15.76 27.82
CA TYR A 211 9.78 14.62 26.90
C TYR A 211 8.69 13.58 27.18
N LYS A 212 8.53 13.17 28.46
CA LYS A 212 7.51 12.21 28.88
C LYS A 212 6.10 12.66 28.50
N GLU A 213 5.79 13.94 28.68
CA GLU A 213 4.48 14.48 28.32
C GLU A 213 4.24 14.50 26.81
N LYS A 214 5.25 14.92 26.02
CA LYS A 214 5.20 14.84 24.55
C LYS A 214 4.97 13.40 24.08
N HIS A 215 5.70 12.45 24.66
CA HIS A 215 5.57 11.04 24.33
C HIS A 215 4.16 10.50 24.63
N LYS A 216 3.58 10.85 25.78
CA LYS A 216 2.20 10.44 26.12
C LYS A 216 1.18 11.00 25.12
N ASN A 217 1.30 12.27 24.77
CA ASN A 217 0.42 12.90 23.78
C ASN A 217 0.53 12.19 22.43
N LEU A 218 1.75 11.84 22.02
CA LEU A 218 1.99 11.12 20.77
C LEU A 218 1.45 9.68 20.78
N ILE A 219 1.53 8.96 21.91
CA ILE A 219 0.85 7.65 22.06
C ILE A 219 -0.64 7.79 21.80
N SER A 220 -1.31 8.72 22.49
CA SER A 220 -2.76 8.89 22.35
C SER A 220 -3.16 9.26 20.91
N TYR A 221 -2.38 10.13 20.25
CA TYR A 221 -2.56 10.46 18.85
C TYR A 221 -2.38 9.24 17.93
N THR A 222 -1.35 8.43 18.19
CA THR A 222 -1.03 7.24 17.40
C THR A 222 -2.08 6.15 17.52
N GLU A 223 -2.55 5.84 18.73
CA GLU A 223 -3.55 4.79 18.95
C GLU A 223 -4.88 5.11 18.26
N GLY A 224 -5.32 6.38 18.34
CA GLY A 224 -6.52 6.84 17.64
C GLY A 224 -6.36 6.73 16.12
N ASN A 225 -5.28 7.31 15.59
CA ASN A 225 -5.05 7.33 14.14
C ASN A 225 -4.75 5.95 13.56
N ALA A 226 -4.01 5.09 14.27
CA ALA A 226 -3.69 3.75 13.80
C ALA A 226 -4.95 2.89 13.70
N THR A 227 -5.85 2.97 14.69
CA THR A 227 -7.12 2.25 14.66
C THR A 227 -8.00 2.71 13.50
N GLU A 228 -8.14 4.03 13.33
CA GLU A 228 -8.89 4.61 12.20
C GLU A 228 -8.25 4.22 10.86
N ALA A 229 -6.92 4.29 10.75
CA ALA A 229 -6.18 3.93 9.56
C ALA A 229 -6.36 2.45 9.19
N GLU A 230 -6.31 1.54 10.16
CA GLU A 230 -6.54 0.11 9.94
C GLU A 230 -7.98 -0.17 9.48
N GLU A 231 -8.97 0.51 10.06
CA GLU A 231 -10.36 0.39 9.64
C GLU A 231 -10.57 0.92 8.20
N GLN A 232 -10.02 2.09 7.89
CA GLN A 232 -10.10 2.68 6.54
C GLN A 232 -9.38 1.81 5.50
N LEU A 233 -8.21 1.27 5.85
CA LEU A 233 -7.43 0.39 4.97
C LEU A 233 -8.15 -0.94 4.74
N LYS A 234 -8.81 -1.49 5.77
CA LYS A 234 -9.68 -2.66 5.63
C LYS A 234 -10.84 -2.39 4.67
N LYS A 235 -11.58 -1.29 4.86
CA LYS A 235 -12.68 -0.88 3.97
C LYS A 235 -12.18 -0.70 2.53
N SER A 236 -11.04 -0.05 2.36
CA SER A 236 -10.42 0.16 1.06
C SER A 236 -10.06 -1.15 0.37
N LYS A 237 -9.43 -2.10 1.10
CA LYS A 237 -9.11 -3.43 0.57
C LYS A 237 -10.36 -4.23 0.19
N GLU A 238 -11.41 -4.17 0.98
CA GLU A 238 -12.69 -4.82 0.66
C GLU A 238 -13.34 -4.21 -0.58
N ALA A 239 -13.32 -2.88 -0.72
CA ALA A 239 -13.83 -2.18 -1.91
C ALA A 239 -13.03 -2.52 -3.17
N ILE A 240 -11.69 -2.48 -3.10
CA ILE A 240 -10.79 -2.85 -4.21
C ILE A 240 -11.00 -4.31 -4.62
N LYS A 241 -11.17 -5.22 -3.65
CA LYS A 241 -11.47 -6.63 -3.94
C LYS A 241 -12.82 -6.79 -4.64
N ALA A 242 -13.85 -6.11 -4.15
CA ALA A 242 -15.18 -6.13 -4.78
C ALA A 242 -15.15 -5.55 -6.21
N ALA A 243 -14.41 -4.46 -6.40
CA ALA A 243 -14.15 -3.87 -7.72
C ALA A 243 -13.44 -4.86 -8.66
N GLY A 244 -12.37 -5.51 -8.19
CA GLY A 244 -11.67 -6.55 -8.96
C GLY A 244 -12.57 -7.74 -9.34
N GLU A 245 -13.44 -8.18 -8.44
CA GLU A 245 -14.43 -9.23 -8.72
C GLU A 245 -15.47 -8.79 -9.76
N LYS A 246 -15.94 -7.52 -9.70
CA LYS A 246 -16.83 -6.94 -10.73
C LYS A 246 -16.14 -6.90 -12.09
N LEU A 247 -14.93 -6.37 -12.18
CA LEU A 247 -14.16 -6.29 -13.43
C LEU A 247 -13.90 -7.68 -14.02
N LYS A 248 -13.59 -8.67 -13.18
CA LYS A 248 -13.40 -10.05 -13.65
C LYS A 248 -14.67 -10.63 -14.27
N LYS A 249 -15.83 -10.42 -13.63
CA LYS A 249 -17.13 -10.85 -14.17
C LYS A 249 -17.46 -10.12 -15.48
N LEU A 250 -17.22 -8.82 -15.55
CA LEU A 250 -17.40 -8.06 -16.79
C LEU A 250 -16.52 -8.62 -17.89
N HIS A 251 -15.23 -8.85 -17.62
CA HIS A 251 -14.30 -9.43 -18.59
C HIS A 251 -14.77 -10.79 -19.12
N GLU A 252 -15.27 -11.67 -18.23
CA GLU A 252 -15.85 -12.96 -18.62
C GLU A 252 -17.11 -12.78 -19.49
N GLN A 253 -18.01 -11.85 -19.14
CA GLN A 253 -19.20 -11.53 -19.95
C GLN A 253 -18.85 -10.96 -21.32
N LEU A 254 -17.88 -10.05 -21.41
CA LEU A 254 -17.39 -9.48 -22.67
C LEU A 254 -16.85 -10.58 -23.58
N LYS A 255 -16.08 -11.51 -23.02
CA LYS A 255 -15.53 -12.65 -23.75
C LYS A 255 -16.61 -13.58 -24.29
N GLU A 256 -17.63 -13.90 -23.48
CA GLU A 256 -18.77 -14.71 -23.95
C GLU A 256 -19.57 -14.02 -25.06
N LEU A 257 -19.71 -12.70 -25.02
CA LEU A 257 -20.37 -11.92 -26.06
C LEU A 257 -19.54 -11.92 -27.35
N GLU A 258 -18.24 -11.75 -27.26
CA GLU A 258 -17.32 -11.81 -28.40
C GLU A 258 -17.35 -13.19 -29.08
N GLU A 259 -17.35 -14.28 -28.31
CA GLU A 259 -17.50 -15.64 -28.85
C GLU A 259 -18.83 -15.80 -29.61
N LYS A 260 -19.96 -15.35 -29.03
CA LYS A 260 -21.28 -15.39 -29.70
C LYS A 260 -21.34 -14.54 -30.96
N GLU A 261 -20.67 -13.39 -30.97
CA GLU A 261 -20.61 -12.52 -32.14
C GLU A 261 -19.80 -13.19 -33.27
N THR A 262 -18.64 -13.79 -32.96
CA THR A 262 -17.85 -14.50 -33.96
C THR A 262 -18.61 -15.69 -34.58
N ASP A 263 -19.40 -16.41 -33.79
CA ASP A 263 -20.26 -17.48 -34.29
C ASP A 263 -21.41 -16.95 -35.16
N SER A 264 -22.03 -15.83 -34.76
CA SER A 264 -23.08 -15.18 -35.54
C SER A 264 -22.55 -14.62 -36.87
N GLN A 265 -21.36 -14.01 -36.87
CA GLN A 265 -20.70 -13.54 -38.09
C GLN A 265 -20.38 -14.69 -39.07
N LYS A 266 -19.92 -15.84 -38.57
CA LYS A 266 -19.75 -17.04 -39.41
C LYS A 266 -21.08 -17.46 -40.04
N LEU A 267 -22.15 -17.51 -39.26
CA LEU A 267 -23.48 -17.90 -39.72
C LEU A 267 -24.02 -16.94 -40.78
N VAL A 268 -23.83 -15.63 -40.61
CA VAL A 268 -24.17 -14.61 -41.61
C VAL A 268 -23.34 -14.77 -42.89
N LYS A 269 -22.05 -15.10 -42.76
CA LYS A 269 -21.18 -15.36 -43.91
C LYS A 269 -21.65 -16.60 -44.67
N ASP A 270 -21.96 -17.69 -43.97
CA ASP A 270 -22.48 -18.93 -44.55
C ASP A 270 -23.82 -18.70 -45.26
N ILE A 271 -24.75 -17.94 -44.64
CA ILE A 271 -26.01 -17.53 -45.28
C ILE A 271 -25.75 -16.64 -46.50
N GLY A 272 -24.77 -15.74 -46.43
CA GLY A 272 -24.37 -14.88 -47.55
C GLY A 272 -23.86 -15.69 -48.74
N GLU A 273 -23.03 -16.70 -48.49
CA GLU A 273 -22.55 -17.65 -49.50
C GLU A 273 -23.71 -18.46 -50.10
N GLU A 274 -24.65 -18.92 -49.27
CA GLU A 274 -25.84 -19.66 -49.72
C GLU A 274 -26.80 -18.79 -50.56
N ILE A 275 -27.00 -17.52 -50.18
CA ILE A 275 -27.77 -16.54 -50.96
C ILE A 275 -27.10 -16.29 -52.31
N ASP A 276 -25.78 -16.11 -52.35
CA ASP A 276 -25.03 -15.90 -53.60
C ASP A 276 -25.17 -17.10 -54.56
N ASP A 277 -25.15 -18.31 -54.02
CA ASP A 277 -25.36 -19.53 -54.81
C ASP A 277 -26.80 -19.63 -55.32
N VAL A 278 -27.81 -19.31 -54.50
CA VAL A 278 -29.21 -19.23 -54.93
C VAL A 278 -29.39 -18.18 -56.03
N VAL A 279 -28.74 -17.01 -55.92
CA VAL A 279 -28.79 -15.95 -56.92
C VAL A 279 -28.15 -16.40 -58.23
N LYS A 280 -27.01 -17.13 -58.19
CA LYS A 280 -26.40 -17.73 -59.40
C LYS A 280 -27.34 -18.73 -60.06
N VAL A 281 -27.90 -19.68 -59.31
CA VAL A 281 -28.82 -20.70 -59.83
C VAL A 281 -30.06 -20.04 -60.44
N SER A 282 -30.63 -19.03 -59.77
CA SER A 282 -31.74 -18.23 -60.30
C SER A 282 -31.38 -17.54 -61.61
N GLY A 283 -30.17 -16.98 -61.72
CA GLY A 283 -29.65 -16.39 -62.95
C GLY A 283 -29.51 -17.41 -64.09
N GLU A 284 -29.04 -18.62 -63.81
CA GLU A 284 -28.95 -19.71 -64.79
C GLU A 284 -30.32 -20.20 -65.26
N VAL A 285 -31.27 -20.34 -64.33
CA VAL A 285 -32.66 -20.72 -64.64
C VAL A 285 -33.32 -19.65 -65.51
N LYS A 286 -33.11 -18.37 -65.19
CA LYS A 286 -33.63 -17.26 -66.01
C LYS A 286 -33.08 -17.30 -67.44
N ARG A 287 -31.77 -17.53 -67.62
CA ARG A 287 -31.18 -17.71 -68.96
C ARG A 287 -31.79 -18.89 -69.70
N LYS A 288 -31.96 -20.05 -69.04
CA LYS A 288 -32.60 -21.23 -69.66
C LYS A 288 -34.05 -20.96 -70.07
N ILE A 289 -34.81 -20.22 -69.26
CA ILE A 289 -36.19 -19.83 -69.61
C ILE A 289 -36.19 -18.90 -70.83
N GLU A 290 -35.29 -17.93 -70.90
CA GLU A 290 -35.15 -17.03 -72.06
C GLU A 290 -34.76 -17.80 -73.34
N GLU A 291 -33.84 -18.77 -73.23
CA GLU A 291 -33.49 -19.68 -74.33
C GLU A 291 -34.68 -20.51 -74.80
N LEU A 292 -35.44 -21.10 -73.88
CA LEU A 292 -36.63 -21.90 -74.19
C LEU A 292 -37.75 -21.06 -74.83
N SER A 293 -37.98 -19.84 -74.34
CA SER A 293 -38.96 -18.92 -74.93
C SER A 293 -38.55 -18.49 -76.34
N SER A 294 -37.25 -18.27 -76.58
CA SER A 294 -36.72 -17.98 -77.92
C SER A 294 -36.85 -19.20 -78.86
N ALA A 295 -36.60 -20.41 -78.35
CA ALA A 295 -36.78 -21.65 -79.08
C ALA A 295 -38.26 -21.90 -79.45
N GLU A 296 -39.20 -21.67 -78.53
CA GLU A 296 -40.64 -21.75 -78.80
C GLU A 296 -41.09 -20.73 -79.85
N GLY A 297 -40.59 -19.50 -79.81
CA GLY A 297 -40.85 -18.49 -80.85
C GLY A 297 -40.38 -18.96 -82.23
N THR A 298 -39.25 -19.67 -82.26
CA THR A 298 -38.68 -20.24 -83.49
C THR A 298 -39.49 -21.44 -83.99
N GLN A 299 -40.01 -22.26 -83.08
CA GLN A 299 -40.87 -23.41 -83.40
C GLN A 299 -42.24 -22.98 -83.91
N LYS A 300 -42.89 -21.99 -83.28
CA LYS A 300 -44.13 -21.37 -83.80
C LYS A 300 -43.94 -20.79 -85.21
N LYS A 301 -42.78 -20.19 -85.50
CA LYS A 301 -42.44 -19.72 -86.85
C LYS A 301 -42.34 -20.86 -87.87
N ARG A 302 -41.73 -21.99 -87.48
CA ARG A 302 -41.64 -23.20 -88.34
C ARG A 302 -43.00 -23.83 -88.57
N ASP A 303 -43.84 -23.91 -87.54
CA ASP A 303 -45.19 -24.45 -87.66
C ASP A 303 -46.08 -23.56 -88.55
N ALA A 304 -45.99 -22.24 -88.42
CA ALA A 304 -46.67 -21.31 -89.31
C ALA A 304 -46.24 -21.48 -90.78
N THR A 305 -44.93 -21.62 -91.05
CA THR A 305 -44.42 -21.87 -92.42
C THR A 305 -44.81 -23.24 -92.95
N LEU A 306 -44.86 -24.27 -92.10
CA LEU A 306 -45.36 -25.61 -92.49
C LEU A 306 -46.85 -25.57 -92.85
N THR A 307 -47.63 -24.74 -92.16
CA THR A 307 -49.07 -24.59 -92.40
C THR A 307 -49.31 -23.85 -93.72
N GLU A 308 -48.54 -22.79 -94.00
CA GLU A 308 -48.57 -22.06 -95.27
C GLU A 308 -48.11 -22.92 -96.46
N ALA A 309 -47.10 -23.79 -96.27
CA ALA A 309 -46.65 -24.74 -97.28
C ALA A 309 -47.71 -25.82 -97.57
N LYS A 310 -48.44 -26.28 -96.55
CA LYS A 310 -49.53 -27.25 -96.72
C LYS A 310 -50.74 -26.66 -97.46
N GLU A 311 -51.01 -25.36 -97.33
CA GLU A 311 -52.04 -24.69 -98.13
C GLU A 311 -51.63 -24.55 -99.59
N LYS A 312 -50.35 -24.25 -99.89
CA LYS A 312 -49.85 -24.13 -101.27
C LYS A 312 -49.81 -25.46 -102.05
N VAL A 313 -49.78 -26.61 -101.37
CA VAL A 313 -49.79 -27.95 -102.02
C VAL A 313 -51.22 -28.44 -102.32
N LYS A 314 -52.25 -27.79 -101.78
CA LYS A 314 -53.67 -28.11 -102.05
C LYS A 314 -54.33 -27.24 -103.13
N SER A 315 -53.61 -26.24 -103.65
CA SER A 315 -53.98 -25.43 -104.81
C SER A 315 -53.37 -26.00 -106.08
#